data_AF-A0A522EU06-F1
#
_entry.id   AF-A0A522EU06-F1
#
_cell.length_a   1.000
_cell.length_b   1.000
_cell.length_c   1.000
_cell.angle_alpha   90.00
_cell.angle_beta   90.00
_cell.angle_gamma   90.00
#
_symmetry.space_group_name_H-M   'P 1'
#
loop_
_entity.id
_entity.type
_entity.pdbx_description
1 polymer ?
#
loop_
_entity_poly.entity_id
_entity_poly.type
_entity_poly.pdbx_seq_one_letter_code
_entity_poly.pdbx_strand_id
1 'polypeptide(L)' 'MTTIKVTVDNQKHASMLTDLLHELGFVKQIETDSDEKLSIDPASQYLKLRYILQKYSYRGLFKGIKDPVKWQKKLRDEWE' A
#
# COMPACT_ATOMS: atom_id res chain seq x y z
N MET A 1 -1.71 36.15 -10.17
CA MET A 1 -1.40 34.72 -9.95
C MET A 1 -2.34 33.95 -10.83
N THR A 2 -1.80 33.14 -11.73
CA THR A 2 -2.59 32.41 -12.72
C THR A 2 -2.53 30.94 -12.38
N THR A 3 -3.69 30.32 -12.16
CA THR A 3 -3.79 28.90 -11.82
C THR A 3 -4.17 28.12 -13.07
N ILE A 4 -3.39 27.10 -13.38
CA ILE A 4 -3.66 26.19 -14.49
C ILE A 4 -4.02 24.84 -13.88
N LYS A 5 -5.19 24.30 -14.24
CA LYS A 5 -5.61 22.95 -13.85
C LYS A 5 -5.39 22.01 -15.02
N VAL A 6 -4.56 21.00 -14.83
CA VAL A 6 -4.23 19.99 -15.84
C VAL A 6 -4.73 18.64 -15.36
N THR A 7 -5.45 17.93 -16.22
CA THR A 7 -5.89 16.55 -15.96
C THR A 7 -5.06 15.63 -16.84
N VAL A 8 -4.49 14.58 -16.25
CA VAL A 8 -3.65 13.60 -16.94
C VAL A 8 -4.34 12.24 -16.91
N ASP A 9 -4.14 11.45 -17.97
CA ASP A 9 -4.78 10.16 -18.20
C ASP A 9 -4.20 9.02 -17.34
N ASN A 10 -2.93 9.12 -16.95
CA ASN A 10 -2.20 8.08 -16.23
C ASN A 10 -1.32 8.66 -15.11
N GLN A 11 -1.24 7.95 -13.98
CA GLN A 11 -0.39 8.30 -12.84
C GLN A 11 1.10 8.42 -13.20
N LYS A 12 1.60 7.57 -14.11
CA LYS A 12 2.99 7.66 -14.57
C LYS A 12 3.27 8.99 -15.28
N HIS A 13 2.34 9.42 -16.12
CA HIS A 13 2.42 10.70 -16.82
C HIS A 13 2.25 11.88 -15.86
N ALA A 14 1.40 11.74 -14.84
CA ALA A 14 1.26 12.74 -13.79
C ALA A 14 2.57 12.96 -13.03
N SER A 15 3.28 11.88 -12.65
CA SER A 15 4.59 11.99 -11.99
C SER A 15 5.62 12.70 -12.87
N MET A 16 5.75 12.30 -14.14
CA MET A 16 6.67 12.94 -15.08
C MET A 16 6.35 14.42 -15.30
N LEU A 17 5.06 14.76 -15.40
CA LEU A 17 4.62 16.14 -15.55
C LEU A 17 4.93 16.96 -14.30
N THR A 18 4.75 16.41 -13.11
CA THR A 18 5.09 17.08 -11.85
C THR A 18 6.59 17.39 -11.77
N ASP A 19 7.44 16.43 -12.15
CA ASP A 19 8.90 16.64 -12.19
C ASP A 19 9.27 17.77 -13.15
N LEU A 20 8.69 17.77 -14.36
CA LEU A 20 8.92 18.82 -15.36
C LEU A 20 8.43 20.20 -14.87
N LEU A 21 7.26 20.26 -14.24
CA LEU A 21 6.70 21.50 -13.70
C LEU A 21 7.56 22.06 -12.55
N HIS A 22 8.23 21.20 -11.77
CA HIS A 22 9.17 21.62 -10.72
C HIS A 22 10.43 22.29 -11.27
N GLU A 23 10.88 21.93 -12.47
CA GLU A 23 12.06 22.53 -13.10
C GLU A 23 11.80 23.95 -13.64
N LEU A 24 10.53 24.32 -13.82
CA LEU A 24 10.16 25.63 -14.34
C LEU A 24 10.22 26.67 -13.23
N GLY A 25 11.20 27.59 -13.30
CA GLY A 25 11.43 28.62 -12.27
C GLY A 25 10.29 29.63 -12.04
N PHE A 26 9.23 29.60 -12.86
CA PHE A 26 8.02 30.41 -12.68
C PHE A 26 6.88 29.65 -12.00
N VAL A 27 7.04 28.34 -11.74
CA VAL A 27 6.07 27.53 -11.04
C VAL A 27 6.31 27.67 -9.54
N LYS A 28 5.34 28.29 -8.86
CA LYS A 28 5.43 28.58 -7.43
C LYS A 28 4.95 27.42 -6.55
N GLN A 29 3.94 26.68 -7.01
CA GLN A 29 3.27 25.63 -6.25
C GLN A 29 2.61 24.63 -7.20
N ILE A 30 2.67 23.35 -6.82
CA ILE A 30 2.05 22.24 -7.55
C ILE A 30 1.17 21.49 -6.54
N GLU A 31 -0.09 21.26 -6.89
CA GLU A 31 -1.04 20.48 -6.11
C GLU A 31 -1.44 19.25 -6.92
N THR A 32 -1.41 18.07 -6.31
CA THR A 32 -1.80 16.82 -6.96
C THR A 32 -2.96 16.21 -6.21
N ASP A 33 -4.15 16.26 -6.82
CA ASP A 33 -5.33 15.51 -6.38
C ASP A 33 -5.15 14.04 -6.78
N SER A 34 -4.18 13.36 -6.15
CA SER A 34 -4.13 11.90 -6.23
C SER A 34 -5.00 11.37 -5.10
N ASP A 35 -6.21 10.93 -5.43
CA ASP A 35 -6.82 9.85 -4.65
C ASP A 35 -5.76 8.73 -4.60
N GLU A 36 -5.26 8.41 -3.41
CA GLU A 36 -4.36 7.28 -3.17
C GLU A 36 -5.06 5.93 -3.45
N LYS A 37 -5.60 5.73 -4.65
CA LYS A 37 -5.79 4.39 -5.20
C LYS A 37 -4.43 3.93 -5.68
N LEU A 38 -3.61 3.59 -4.67
CA LEU A 38 -2.50 2.68 -4.71
C LEU A 38 -2.55 1.84 -5.98
N SER A 39 -1.76 2.24 -6.97
CA SER A 39 -1.30 1.34 -8.02
C SER A 39 -0.51 0.27 -7.28
N ILE A 40 -1.17 -0.84 -6.99
CA ILE A 40 -0.60 -1.95 -6.24
C ILE A 40 0.42 -2.62 -7.17
N ASP A 41 1.65 -2.15 -7.11
CA ASP A 41 2.79 -2.96 -7.51
C ASP A 41 2.70 -4.27 -6.70
N PRO A 42 2.68 -5.46 -7.34
CA PRO A 42 2.62 -6.74 -6.64
C PRO A 42 3.77 -6.90 -5.63
N ALA A 43 4.93 -6.27 -5.87
CA ALA A 43 6.00 -6.21 -4.88
C ALA A 43 5.58 -5.41 -3.62
N SER A 44 4.83 -4.31 -3.80
CA SER A 44 4.35 -3.48 -2.69
C SER A 44 3.26 -4.16 -1.86
N GLN A 45 2.41 -5.00 -2.47
CA GLN A 45 1.36 -5.72 -1.76
C GLN A 45 1.97 -6.78 -0.83
N TYR A 46 2.96 -7.53 -1.34
CA TYR A 46 3.73 -8.46 -0.54
C TYR A 46 4.43 -7.75 0.63
N LEU A 47 5.06 -6.60 0.39
CA LEU A 47 5.73 -5.83 1.44
C LEU A 47 4.75 -5.29 2.49
N LYS A 48 3.55 -4.84 2.09
CA LYS A 48 2.48 -4.43 3.02
C LYS A 48 1.98 -5.59 3.86
N LEU A 49 1.69 -6.73 3.25
CA LEU A 49 1.28 -7.94 3.97
C LEU A 49 2.37 -8.40 4.93
N ARG A 50 3.63 -8.39 4.50
CA ARG A 50 4.78 -8.72 5.34
C ARG A 50 4.93 -7.76 6.52
N TYR A 51 4.74 -6.46 6.31
CA TYR A 51 4.79 -5.46 7.38
C TYR A 51 3.67 -5.68 8.40
N ILE A 52 2.43 -5.91 7.94
CA ILE A 52 1.28 -6.23 8.81
C ILE A 52 1.59 -7.51 9.60
N LEU A 53 2.00 -8.58 8.92
CA LEU A 53 2.34 -9.84 9.58
C LEU A 53 3.44 -9.64 10.61
N GLN A 54 4.50 -8.88 10.34
CA GLN A 54 5.57 -8.61 11.31
C GLN A 54 5.10 -7.74 12.48
N LYS A 55 4.29 -6.71 12.22
CA LYS A 55 3.77 -5.79 13.24
C LYS A 55 2.83 -6.51 14.20
N TYR A 56 2.00 -7.41 13.69
CA TYR A 56 1.00 -8.13 14.47
C TYR A 56 1.42 -9.54 14.87
N SER A 57 2.54 -10.10 14.34
CA SER A 57 3.12 -11.35 14.80
C SER A 57 3.74 -11.17 16.18
N TYR A 58 2.90 -11.04 17.19
CA TYR A 58 3.33 -11.17 18.56
C TYR A 58 3.85 -12.61 18.75
N ARG A 59 5.09 -12.75 19.24
CA ARG A 59 5.72 -14.06 19.54
C ARG A 59 4.91 -14.91 20.54
N GLY A 60 3.86 -14.37 21.14
CA GLY A 60 2.95 -15.07 22.03
C GLY A 60 1.56 -15.42 21.48
N LEU A 61 1.25 -15.13 20.21
CA LEU A 61 -0.07 -15.41 19.60
C LEU A 61 -0.53 -16.86 19.78
N PHE A 62 0.40 -17.80 19.76
CA PHE A 62 0.13 -19.23 19.82
C PHE A 62 0.62 -19.89 21.12
N LYS A 63 0.96 -19.11 22.16
CA LYS A 63 1.46 -19.65 23.45
C LYS A 63 0.47 -20.59 24.14
N GLY A 64 -0.84 -20.45 23.88
CA GLY A 64 -1.87 -21.33 24.43
C GLY A 64 -2.04 -22.65 23.68
N ILE A 65 -1.41 -22.81 22.52
CA ILE A 65 -1.54 -24.00 21.67
C ILE A 65 -0.43 -24.98 22.04
N LYS A 66 -0.79 -25.99 22.83
CA LYS A 66 0.15 -27.04 23.27
C LYS A 66 0.52 -28.02 22.16
N ASP A 67 -0.43 -28.33 21.29
CA ASP A 67 -0.25 -29.24 20.16
C ASP A 67 -0.85 -28.59 18.89
N PRO A 68 0.00 -27.94 18.07
CA PRO A 68 -0.44 -27.25 16.86
C PRO A 68 -1.12 -28.17 15.86
N VAL A 69 -0.64 -29.42 15.73
CA VAL A 69 -1.14 -30.38 14.75
C VAL A 69 -2.56 -30.80 15.12
N LYS A 70 -2.79 -31.12 16.40
CA LYS A 70 -4.13 -31.48 16.90
C LYS A 70 -5.08 -30.29 16.84
N TRP A 71 -4.60 -29.08 17.14
CA TRP A 71 -5.40 -27.85 17.06
C TRP A 71 -5.85 -27.56 15.61
N GLN A 72 -4.93 -27.67 14.64
CA GLN A 72 -5.27 -27.52 13.21
C GLN A 72 -6.23 -28.58 12.73
N LYS A 73 -6.05 -29.84 13.15
CA LYS A 73 -6.96 -30.93 12.81
C LYS A 73 -8.37 -30.66 13.33
N LYS A 74 -8.51 -30.24 14.58
CA LYS A 74 -9.80 -29.86 15.18
C LYS A 74 -10.48 -28.72 14.41
N LEU A 75 -9.73 -27.68 14.04
CA LEU A 75 -10.27 -26.57 13.24
C LEU A 75 -10.77 -27.02 11.87
N ARG A 76 -10.06 -27.93 11.20
CA ARG A 76 -10.51 -28.46 9.90
C ARG A 76 -11.79 -29.29 10.05
N ASP A 77 -11.79 -30.17 11.04
CA ASP A 77 -12.91 -31.08 11.29
C ASP A 77 -14.16 -30.33 11.83
N GLU A 78 -14.02 -29.08 12.32
CA GLU A 78 -15.14 -28.19 12.70
C GLU A 78 -15.87 -27.54 11.50
N TRP A 79 -15.28 -27.60 10.29
CA TRP A 79 -15.85 -27.03 9.07
C TRP A 79 -16.50 -28.07 8.16
N GLU A 80 -16.40 -29.36 8.52
CA GLU A 80 -17.13 -30.49 7.93
C GLU A 80 -18.47 -30.71 8.66
#